data_AF-A0A4W5N6Z5-F1
#
_entry.id   AF-A0A4W5N6Z5-F1
#
_cell.length_a   1.000
_cell.length_b   1.000
_cell.length_c   1.000
_cell.angle_alpha   90.00
_cell.angle_beta   90.00
_cell.angle_gamma   90.00
#
_symmetry.space_group_name_H-M   'P 1'
#
loop_
_entity.id
_entity.type
_entity.pdbx_description
1 polymer ?
#
loop_
_entity_poly.entity_id
_entity_poly.type
_entity_poly.pdbx_seq_one_letter_code
_entity_poly.pdbx_strand_id
1 'polypeptide(L)'
;MVCSDRPNVPVYNNSQMQTMIKFLSFQKGLDLIFHQNMAQRPFLLYWEADATHASKRFLGKSQRGRIDDAVMELDYSVGQILACLRGRSDVRPQANNGPFLCGKETTFEGGMREPAIAWWPGHIPAGMVSQQLGTVMDLFSTSLSVAGLSVPDDRLIDGLDLSPVLHNNTLINRPIFYYRGNEMMAVRVGPYKAHYWTWSNSWEEFNQVMFCTTTYVCVFLYSVVTKEYQDALSRITAVVEKHKKDQYYTESPKSQPWKCDWPY
;
A
#
# COMPACT_ATOMS: atom_id res chain seq x y z
N MET A 1 2.24 40.06 25.22
CA MET A 1 2.28 39.89 23.74
C MET A 1 1.33 38.75 23.42
N VAL A 2 0.43 38.94 22.45
CA VAL A 2 -0.88 38.29 22.32
C VAL A 2 -0.81 36.76 22.27
N CYS A 3 -1.45 36.08 23.24
CA CYS A 3 -1.71 34.64 23.18
C CYS A 3 -2.76 34.38 22.09
N SER A 4 -2.35 33.72 21.02
CA SER A 4 -3.23 33.24 19.96
C SER A 4 -3.99 32.01 20.47
N ASP A 5 -5.27 32.17 20.79
CA ASP A 5 -6.23 31.08 21.01
C ASP A 5 -6.19 30.10 19.81
N ARG A 6 -5.57 28.93 19.98
CA ARG A 6 -5.81 27.79 19.11
C ARG A 6 -6.24 26.61 19.98
N PRO A 7 -7.46 26.08 19.81
CA PRO A 7 -7.92 24.94 20.59
C PRO A 7 -7.10 23.69 20.23
N ASN A 8 -6.83 22.88 21.27
CA ASN A 8 -6.29 21.52 21.17
C ASN A 8 -7.02 20.73 20.07
N VAL A 9 -6.28 19.97 19.26
CA VAL A 9 -6.83 19.08 18.23
C VAL A 9 -7.14 17.73 18.91
N PRO A 10 -8.40 17.43 19.29
CA PRO A 10 -8.79 16.14 19.83
C PRO A 10 -8.54 15.03 18.80
N VAL A 11 -8.25 13.82 19.27
CA VAL A 11 -8.34 12.61 18.44
C VAL A 11 -9.81 12.45 18.02
N TYR A 12 -10.13 12.86 16.79
CA TYR A 12 -11.50 13.09 16.36
C TYR A 12 -12.25 11.81 16.02
N ASN A 13 -13.11 11.38 16.94
CA ASN A 13 -14.21 10.46 16.66
C ASN A 13 -15.39 11.22 16.04
N ASN A 14 -15.28 11.65 14.77
CA ASN A 14 -16.42 12.23 14.06
C ASN A 14 -16.33 11.96 12.56
N SER A 15 -17.19 11.09 12.06
CA SER A 15 -17.31 10.70 10.64
C SER A 15 -17.46 11.91 9.70
N GLN A 16 -18.09 12.99 10.17
CA GLN A 16 -18.25 14.24 9.40
C GLN A 16 -16.91 14.94 9.11
N MET A 17 -15.94 14.84 10.02
CA MET A 17 -14.65 15.50 9.85
C MET A 17 -13.74 14.73 8.88
N GLN A 18 -13.77 13.40 8.93
CA GLN A 18 -13.04 12.54 7.98
C GLN A 18 -13.54 12.76 6.55
N THR A 19 -14.86 12.83 6.34
CA THR A 19 -15.45 13.23 5.05
C THR A 19 -14.98 14.61 4.58
N MET A 20 -14.88 15.58 5.49
CA MET A 20 -14.45 16.94 5.17
C MET A 20 -12.97 17.00 4.78
N ILE A 21 -12.10 16.26 5.50
CA ILE A 21 -10.68 16.16 5.17
C ILE A 21 -10.49 15.52 3.79
N LYS A 22 -11.19 14.42 3.50
CA LYS A 22 -11.18 13.78 2.18
C LYS A 22 -11.54 14.73 1.04
N PHE A 23 -12.64 15.48 1.22
CA PHE A 23 -13.11 16.46 0.23
C PHE A 23 -12.10 17.59 0.02
N LEU A 24 -11.52 18.12 1.11
CA LEU A 24 -10.49 19.15 1.05
C LEU A 24 -9.21 18.65 0.38
N SER A 25 -8.78 17.42 0.68
CA SER A 25 -7.60 16.79 0.05
C SER A 25 -7.82 16.60 -1.45
N PHE A 26 -9.02 16.18 -1.85
CA PHE A 26 -9.40 16.04 -3.25
C PHE A 26 -9.41 17.39 -3.99
N GLN A 27 -10.04 18.42 -3.43
CA GLN A 27 -10.05 19.76 -4.03
C GLN A 27 -8.65 20.36 -4.17
N LYS A 28 -7.83 20.27 -3.12
CA LYS A 28 -6.44 20.72 -3.15
C LYS A 28 -5.61 19.98 -4.20
N GLY A 29 -5.86 18.69 -4.41
CA GLY A 29 -5.25 17.92 -5.48
C GLY A 29 -5.57 18.47 -6.87
N LEU A 30 -6.85 18.78 -7.13
CA LEU A 30 -7.28 19.39 -8.39
C LEU A 30 -6.68 20.79 -8.59
N ASP A 31 -6.68 21.63 -7.55
CA ASP A 31 -6.11 22.98 -7.63
C ASP A 31 -4.62 22.93 -7.95
N LEU A 32 -3.88 22.01 -7.31
CA LEU A 32 -2.46 21.80 -7.60
C LEU A 32 -2.23 21.38 -9.05
N ILE A 33 -3.01 20.40 -9.55
CA ILE A 33 -2.92 19.95 -10.94
C ILE A 33 -3.20 21.12 -11.89
N PHE A 34 -4.27 21.88 -11.65
CA PHE A 34 -4.66 23.01 -12.48
C PHE A 34 -3.57 24.08 -12.54
N HIS A 35 -3.06 24.50 -11.38
CA HIS A 35 -2.02 25.53 -11.31
C HIS A 35 -0.69 25.08 -11.94
N GLN A 36 -0.27 23.84 -11.73
CA GLN A 36 0.98 23.33 -12.30
C GLN A 36 0.86 23.10 -13.82
N ASN A 37 -0.31 22.67 -14.29
CA ASN A 37 -0.61 22.58 -15.72
C ASN A 37 -0.57 23.96 -16.39
N MET A 38 -1.23 24.97 -15.81
CA MET A 38 -1.14 26.36 -16.31
C MET A 38 0.29 26.88 -16.32
N ALA A 39 1.10 26.52 -15.32
CA ALA A 39 2.50 26.91 -15.22
C ALA A 39 3.45 26.08 -16.10
N GLN A 40 2.96 25.02 -16.76
CA GLN A 40 3.75 24.06 -17.55
C GLN A 40 4.94 23.48 -16.78
N ARG A 41 4.74 23.15 -15.50
CA ARG A 41 5.77 22.57 -14.64
C ARG A 41 5.46 21.12 -14.29
N PRO A 42 6.48 20.24 -14.26
CA PRO A 42 6.28 18.88 -13.74
C PRO A 42 5.92 18.97 -12.26
N PHE A 43 5.05 18.06 -11.81
CA PHE A 43 4.60 17.98 -10.42
C PHE A 43 4.52 16.53 -9.98
N LEU A 44 4.71 16.31 -8.67
CA LEU A 44 4.41 15.05 -8.00
C LEU A 44 3.24 15.30 -7.05
N LEU A 45 2.13 14.60 -7.26
CA LEU A 45 1.01 14.59 -6.33
C LEU A 45 1.02 13.28 -5.56
N TYR A 46 1.32 13.37 -4.26
CA TYR A 46 1.09 12.28 -3.33
C TYR A 46 -0.28 12.45 -2.69
N TRP A 47 -1.25 11.62 -3.09
CA TRP A 47 -2.64 11.72 -2.63
C TRP A 47 -3.03 10.52 -1.79
N GLU A 48 -3.03 10.71 -0.46
CA GLU A 48 -3.53 9.75 0.51
C GLU A 48 -4.99 10.09 0.86
N ALA A 49 -5.93 9.43 0.20
CA ALA A 49 -7.33 9.54 0.55
C ALA A 49 -7.69 8.52 1.65
N ASP A 50 -8.35 8.97 2.72
CA ASP A 50 -8.94 8.05 3.71
C ASP A 50 -10.26 7.48 3.17
N ALA A 51 -10.21 6.23 2.67
CA ALA A 51 -11.37 5.58 2.08
C ALA A 51 -12.34 4.97 3.12
N THR A 52 -12.28 5.37 4.39
CA THR A 52 -13.05 4.78 5.48
C THR A 52 -14.48 5.29 5.56
N HIS A 53 -14.76 6.48 5.00
CA HIS A 53 -16.08 7.10 5.05
C HIS A 53 -16.51 7.72 3.72
N ALA A 54 -17.82 7.61 3.47
CA ALA A 54 -18.48 8.19 2.30
C ALA A 54 -19.15 9.51 2.67
N SER A 55 -19.11 10.50 1.77
CA SER A 55 -19.95 11.69 1.92
C SER A 55 -21.44 11.37 1.76
N LYS A 56 -22.29 12.31 2.21
CA LYS A 56 -23.76 12.22 2.09
C LYS A 56 -24.24 11.87 0.69
N ARG A 57 -23.52 12.29 -0.35
CA ARG A 57 -23.85 12.00 -1.76
C ARG A 57 -23.78 10.50 -2.08
N PHE A 58 -22.86 9.79 -1.43
CA PHE A 58 -22.55 8.38 -1.71
C PHE A 58 -23.06 7.40 -0.65
N LEU A 59 -23.47 7.88 0.53
CA LEU A 59 -24.05 7.03 1.57
C LEU A 59 -25.29 6.26 1.09
N GLY A 60 -25.30 4.95 1.33
CA GLY A 60 -26.40 4.03 1.00
C GLY A 60 -26.55 3.73 -0.49
N LYS A 61 -25.53 4.02 -1.31
CA LYS A 61 -25.57 3.80 -2.76
C LYS A 61 -25.01 2.44 -3.17
N SER A 62 -24.15 1.84 -2.34
CA SER A 62 -23.59 0.51 -2.55
C SER A 62 -24.50 -0.57 -1.98
N GLN A 63 -24.44 -1.75 -2.60
CA GLN A 63 -25.08 -2.96 -2.11
C GLN A 63 -24.40 -3.58 -0.88
N ARG A 64 -23.16 -3.20 -0.55
CA ARG A 64 -22.34 -3.83 0.51
C ARG A 64 -22.07 -2.93 1.72
N GLY A 65 -22.81 -1.83 1.83
CA GLY A 65 -22.76 -0.93 2.98
C GLY A 65 -21.66 0.14 2.91
N ARG A 66 -21.37 0.73 4.07
CA ARG A 66 -20.69 2.04 4.17
C ARG A 66 -19.25 2.07 3.64
N ILE A 67 -18.51 0.96 3.74
CA ILE A 67 -17.14 0.91 3.23
C ILE A 67 -17.17 1.01 1.71
N ASP A 68 -18.03 0.25 1.05
CA ASP A 68 -18.16 0.32 -0.41
C ASP A 68 -18.75 1.66 -0.87
N ASP A 69 -19.60 2.33 -0.08
CA ASP A 69 -20.00 3.71 -0.36
C ASP A 69 -18.79 4.65 -0.43
N ALA A 70 -17.82 4.47 0.49
CA ALA A 70 -16.61 5.28 0.55
C ALA A 70 -15.66 4.98 -0.61
N VAL A 71 -15.63 3.73 -1.06
CA VAL A 71 -14.86 3.30 -2.23
C VAL A 71 -15.46 3.85 -3.52
N MET A 72 -16.78 3.80 -3.69
CA MET A 72 -17.43 4.43 -4.85
C MET A 72 -17.18 5.93 -4.92
N GLU A 73 -17.07 6.61 -3.79
CA GLU A 73 -16.68 8.02 -3.77
C GLU A 73 -15.20 8.22 -4.14
N LEU A 74 -14.30 7.36 -3.63
CA LEU A 74 -12.89 7.40 -3.99
C LEU A 74 -12.72 7.21 -5.49
N ASP A 75 -13.43 6.24 -6.04
CA ASP A 75 -13.48 5.95 -7.46
C ASP A 75 -13.94 7.14 -8.31
N TYR A 76 -15.09 7.73 -7.94
CA TYR A 76 -15.57 8.95 -8.58
C TYR A 76 -14.52 10.06 -8.55
N SER A 77 -13.82 10.21 -7.42
CA SER A 77 -12.76 11.22 -7.23
C SER A 77 -11.54 10.94 -8.12
N VAL A 78 -11.10 9.68 -8.23
CA VAL A 78 -10.06 9.27 -9.19
C VAL A 78 -10.50 9.60 -10.62
N GLY A 79 -11.75 9.30 -10.98
CA GLY A 79 -12.32 9.65 -12.28
C GLY A 79 -12.29 11.15 -12.59
N GLN A 80 -12.56 12.00 -11.59
CA GLN A 80 -12.45 13.46 -11.75
C GLN A 80 -11.00 13.93 -11.92
N ILE A 81 -10.04 13.36 -11.19
CA ILE A 81 -8.61 13.65 -11.36
C ILE A 81 -8.17 13.26 -12.78
N LEU A 82 -8.53 12.06 -13.23
CA LEU A 82 -8.23 11.60 -14.59
C LEU A 82 -8.93 12.45 -15.65
N ALA A 83 -10.16 12.90 -15.42
CA ALA A 83 -10.87 13.80 -16.31
C ALA A 83 -10.22 15.20 -16.38
N CYS A 84 -9.72 15.74 -15.27
CA CYS A 84 -8.92 16.96 -15.25
C CYS A 84 -7.62 16.79 -16.06
N LEU A 85 -7.01 15.60 -15.99
CA LEU A 85 -5.81 15.28 -16.75
C LEU A 85 -6.10 15.04 -18.25
N ARG A 86 -7.29 14.54 -18.64
CA ARG A 86 -7.52 14.02 -20.01
C ARG A 86 -8.90 14.09 -20.66
N GLY A 87 -9.91 14.71 -20.05
CA GLY A 87 -11.20 14.84 -20.71
C GLY A 87 -11.97 13.52 -20.93
N ARG A 88 -11.87 12.55 -19.99
CA ARG A 88 -12.88 11.56 -19.52
C ARG A 88 -12.25 10.26 -19.02
N SER A 89 -12.83 9.67 -17.96
CA SER A 89 -12.88 8.21 -17.74
C SER A 89 -13.78 7.82 -16.54
N ASP A 90 -14.39 6.65 -16.61
CA ASP A 90 -15.13 5.93 -15.54
C ASP A 90 -14.47 4.54 -15.36
N VAL A 91 -14.07 4.20 -14.14
CA VAL A 91 -13.59 2.88 -13.66
C VAL A 91 -14.32 2.66 -12.32
N ARG A 92 -14.37 1.45 -11.72
CA ARG A 92 -14.88 1.25 -10.35
C ARG A 92 -14.07 0.18 -9.59
N PRO A 93 -13.17 0.52 -8.66
CA PRO A 93 -12.65 -0.43 -7.68
C PRO A 93 -13.68 -0.70 -6.57
N GLN A 94 -13.60 -1.88 -5.97
CA GLN A 94 -14.27 -2.27 -4.73
C GLN A 94 -13.18 -2.56 -3.69
N ALA A 95 -13.32 -2.13 -2.43
CA ALA A 95 -12.35 -2.47 -1.39
C ALA A 95 -12.75 -3.78 -0.72
N ASN A 96 -12.09 -4.86 -1.12
CA ASN A 96 -12.15 -6.16 -0.48
C ASN A 96 -10.77 -6.81 -0.69
N ASN A 97 -10.24 -7.49 0.32
CA ASN A 97 -9.00 -8.27 0.20
C ASN A 97 -9.14 -9.47 -0.77
N GLY A 98 -10.30 -9.60 -1.43
CA GLY A 98 -10.52 -10.53 -2.52
C GLY A 98 -10.46 -11.98 -2.05
N PRO A 99 -9.88 -12.90 -2.82
CA PRO A 99 -9.75 -14.31 -2.44
C PRO A 99 -8.62 -14.55 -1.42
N PHE A 100 -7.96 -13.50 -0.92
CA PHE A 100 -6.75 -13.64 -0.10
C PHE A 100 -7.08 -13.83 1.38
N LEU A 101 -6.26 -14.65 2.05
CA LEU A 101 -6.42 -15.00 3.46
C LEU A 101 -6.16 -13.78 4.37
N CYS A 102 -7.03 -13.61 5.38
CA CYS A 102 -6.98 -12.57 6.41
C CYS A 102 -7.03 -11.12 5.85
N GLY A 103 -6.50 -10.17 6.62
CA GLY A 103 -6.56 -8.76 6.33
C GLY A 103 -5.48 -7.98 7.07
N LYS A 104 -5.70 -6.67 7.21
CA LYS A 104 -4.85 -5.75 7.98
C LYS A 104 -4.36 -6.37 9.29
N GLU A 105 -3.13 -6.02 9.69
CA GLU A 105 -2.38 -6.56 10.84
C GLU A 105 -1.74 -7.94 10.64
N THR A 106 -1.91 -8.57 9.48
CA THR A 106 -1.32 -9.88 9.18
C THR A 106 -0.34 -9.83 8.00
N THR A 107 0.61 -10.75 7.96
CA THR A 107 1.55 -10.94 6.83
C THR A 107 1.07 -11.99 5.83
N PHE A 108 -0.18 -12.43 5.94
CA PHE A 108 -0.86 -13.21 4.91
C PHE A 108 -1.15 -12.33 3.68
N GLU A 109 -1.53 -12.95 2.57
CA GLU A 109 -1.75 -12.20 1.32
C GLU A 109 -2.81 -11.10 1.49
N GLY A 110 -3.90 -11.34 2.21
CA GLY A 110 -4.96 -10.34 2.40
C GLY A 110 -4.54 -9.15 3.27
N GLY A 111 -3.42 -9.25 4.00
CA GLY A 111 -2.92 -8.18 4.85
C GLY A 111 -1.89 -7.25 4.20
N MET A 112 -1.26 -7.67 3.09
CA MET A 112 -0.19 -6.89 2.45
C MET A 112 -0.21 -6.90 0.92
N ARG A 113 -1.11 -7.66 0.28
CA ARG A 113 -1.26 -7.65 -1.18
C ARG A 113 -2.33 -6.63 -1.58
N GLU A 114 -1.92 -5.65 -2.37
CA GLU A 114 -2.77 -4.52 -2.75
C GLU A 114 -3.16 -4.55 -4.23
N PRO A 115 -4.31 -3.97 -4.60
CA PRO A 115 -4.57 -3.59 -5.98
C PRO A 115 -3.60 -2.49 -6.41
N ALA A 116 -2.95 -2.67 -7.56
CA ALA A 116 -2.01 -1.68 -8.10
C ALA A 116 -2.28 -1.45 -9.59
N ILE A 117 -2.41 -0.19 -9.98
CA ILE A 117 -2.64 0.25 -11.36
C ILE A 117 -1.63 1.36 -11.66
N ALA A 118 -0.97 1.27 -12.81
CA ALA A 118 -0.13 2.33 -13.34
C ALA A 118 -0.73 2.84 -14.64
N TRP A 119 -0.70 4.17 -14.83
CA TRP A 119 -1.31 4.81 -15.98
C TRP A 119 -0.46 5.98 -16.45
N TRP A 120 0.07 5.86 -17.67
CA TRP A 120 0.82 6.94 -18.31
C TRP A 120 0.77 6.82 -19.84
N PRO A 121 -0.35 7.21 -20.48
CA PRO A 121 -0.45 6.88 -21.90
C PRO A 121 0.46 7.71 -22.79
N GLY A 122 0.90 7.08 -23.88
CA GLY A 122 2.09 7.45 -24.64
C GLY A 122 3.34 6.72 -24.15
N HIS A 123 3.35 6.21 -22.91
CA HIS A 123 4.50 5.54 -22.29
C HIS A 123 4.15 4.12 -21.80
N ILE A 124 3.02 3.94 -21.13
CA ILE A 124 2.51 2.64 -20.67
C ILE A 124 1.46 2.11 -21.65
N PRO A 125 1.63 0.89 -22.20
CA PRO A 125 0.63 0.25 -23.05
C PRO A 125 -0.73 0.09 -22.34
N ALA A 126 -1.82 0.47 -23.01
CA ALA A 126 -3.16 0.37 -22.45
C ALA A 126 -3.64 -1.09 -22.35
N GLY A 127 -4.41 -1.40 -21.30
CA GLY A 127 -5.05 -2.72 -21.14
C GLY A 127 -4.10 -3.87 -20.81
N MET A 128 -2.85 -3.58 -20.45
CA MET A 128 -1.85 -4.59 -20.13
C MET A 128 -1.99 -5.09 -18.68
N VAL A 129 -1.65 -6.36 -18.46
CA VAL A 129 -1.48 -6.97 -17.13
C VAL A 129 -0.03 -7.45 -16.99
N SER A 130 0.63 -7.04 -15.91
CA SER A 130 1.96 -7.52 -15.54
C SER A 130 1.88 -8.46 -14.34
N GLN A 131 2.69 -9.53 -14.36
CA GLN A 131 2.87 -10.46 -13.23
C GLN A 131 4.11 -10.12 -12.40
N GLN A 132 4.68 -8.92 -12.57
CA GLN A 132 5.80 -8.44 -11.78
C GLN A 132 5.45 -8.45 -10.28
N LEU A 133 6.37 -8.99 -9.46
CA LEU A 133 6.32 -8.77 -8.02
C LEU A 133 6.72 -7.32 -7.72
N GLY A 134 5.75 -6.48 -7.40
CA GLY A 134 5.94 -5.08 -7.01
C GLY A 134 5.82 -4.88 -5.48
N THR A 135 6.44 -3.81 -4.99
CA THR A 135 6.30 -3.29 -3.63
C THR A 135 6.06 -1.79 -3.68
N VAL A 136 5.39 -1.23 -2.67
CA VAL A 136 5.20 0.22 -2.56
C VAL A 136 6.53 0.99 -2.56
N MET A 137 7.62 0.35 -2.08
CA MET A 137 8.97 0.93 -2.09
C MET A 137 9.48 1.20 -3.51
N ASP A 138 8.97 0.50 -4.52
CA ASP A 138 9.35 0.71 -5.92
C ASP A 138 8.92 2.06 -6.45
N LEU A 139 7.86 2.65 -5.88
CA LEU A 139 7.39 3.97 -6.28
C LEU A 139 8.49 5.01 -6.08
N PHE A 140 9.35 4.86 -5.08
CA PHE A 140 10.49 5.75 -4.84
C PHE A 140 11.49 5.69 -6.01
N SER A 141 12.07 4.52 -6.26
CA SER A 141 13.10 4.35 -7.29
C SER A 141 12.56 4.61 -8.70
N THR A 142 11.31 4.19 -8.97
CA THR A 142 10.64 4.44 -10.25
C THR A 142 10.37 5.93 -10.46
N SER A 143 9.94 6.67 -9.42
CA SER A 143 9.70 8.12 -9.54
C SER A 143 10.98 8.89 -9.81
N LEU A 144 12.11 8.50 -9.17
CA LEU A 144 13.42 9.09 -9.45
C LEU A 144 13.84 8.84 -10.90
N SER A 145 13.71 7.59 -11.37
CA SER A 145 14.03 7.22 -12.76
C SER A 145 13.20 8.04 -13.77
N VAL A 146 11.89 8.16 -13.55
CA VAL A 146 10.98 8.97 -14.38
C VAL A 146 11.36 10.46 -14.37
N ALA A 147 11.84 10.96 -13.22
CA ALA A 147 12.33 12.33 -13.09
C ALA A 147 13.74 12.55 -13.67
N GLY A 148 14.42 11.50 -14.17
CA GLY A 148 15.80 11.58 -14.64
C GLY A 148 16.82 11.74 -13.52
N LEU A 149 16.50 11.30 -12.30
CA LEU A 149 17.33 11.37 -11.11
C LEU A 149 17.90 9.99 -10.74
N SER A 150 19.09 9.97 -10.14
CA SER A 150 19.70 8.75 -9.61
C SER A 150 19.17 8.41 -8.22
N VAL A 151 19.07 7.11 -7.92
CA VAL A 151 18.86 6.64 -6.53
C VAL A 151 20.10 6.96 -5.67
N PRO A 152 19.93 7.22 -4.37
CA PRO A 152 21.07 7.35 -3.46
C PRO A 152 21.94 6.09 -3.46
N ASP A 153 23.26 6.27 -3.48
CA ASP A 153 24.27 5.21 -3.43
C ASP A 153 24.94 5.06 -2.05
N ASP A 154 24.56 5.92 -1.10
CA ASP A 154 25.09 5.97 0.28
C ASP A 154 24.38 5.00 1.25
N ARG A 155 23.33 4.32 0.79
CA ARG A 155 22.50 3.40 1.58
C ARG A 155 21.85 2.34 0.71
N LEU A 156 21.41 1.26 1.36
CA LEU A 156 20.60 0.26 0.69
C LEU A 156 19.20 0.81 0.40
N ILE A 157 18.74 0.58 -0.83
CA ILE A 157 17.40 0.93 -1.30
C ILE A 157 16.72 -0.36 -1.78
N ASP A 158 15.65 -0.76 -1.11
CA ASP A 158 14.90 -1.99 -1.45
C ASP A 158 14.02 -1.83 -2.71
N GLY A 159 13.61 -0.60 -3.00
CA GLY A 159 12.78 -0.25 -4.15
C GLY A 159 13.55 -0.42 -5.46
N LEU A 160 12.94 -1.08 -6.43
CA LEU A 160 13.48 -1.23 -7.79
C LEU A 160 12.82 -0.24 -8.75
N ASP A 161 13.56 0.17 -9.78
CA ASP A 161 12.97 0.91 -10.90
C ASP A 161 12.09 -0.02 -11.74
N LEU A 162 10.78 0.23 -11.73
CA LEU A 162 9.80 -0.51 -12.53
C LEU A 162 9.57 0.11 -13.90
N SER A 163 10.26 1.20 -14.29
CA SER A 163 10.12 1.80 -15.62
C SER A 163 10.24 0.78 -16.77
N PRO A 164 11.13 -0.24 -16.74
CA PRO A 164 11.14 -1.27 -17.77
C PRO A 164 9.85 -2.09 -17.77
N VAL A 165 9.41 -2.56 -16.59
CA VAL A 165 8.14 -3.30 -16.43
C VAL A 165 6.96 -2.51 -16.97
N LEU A 166 6.90 -1.20 -16.67
CA LEU A 166 5.82 -0.31 -17.07
C LEU A 166 5.78 -0.08 -18.58
N HIS A 167 6.95 0.10 -19.22
CA HIS A 167 7.03 0.41 -20.65
C HIS A 167 6.96 -0.82 -21.56
N ASN A 168 7.55 -1.94 -21.15
CA ASN A 168 7.74 -3.10 -22.02
C ASN A 168 7.47 -4.46 -21.34
N ASN A 169 6.98 -4.47 -20.10
CA ASN A 169 6.67 -5.68 -19.33
C ASN A 169 7.87 -6.62 -19.12
N THR A 170 9.10 -6.08 -19.09
CA THR A 170 10.31 -6.85 -18.75
C THR A 170 10.29 -7.20 -17.27
N LEU A 171 10.03 -8.47 -16.96
CA LEU A 171 9.93 -8.95 -15.57
C LEU A 171 11.31 -9.00 -14.90
N ILE A 172 11.36 -8.49 -13.68
CA ILE A 172 12.53 -8.46 -12.82
C ILE A 172 12.34 -9.50 -11.72
N ASN A 173 13.23 -10.50 -11.67
CA ASN A 173 13.24 -11.48 -10.61
C ASN A 173 13.72 -10.83 -9.31
N ARG A 174 12.85 -10.79 -8.30
CA ARG A 174 13.12 -10.13 -7.02
C ARG A 174 12.34 -10.78 -5.88
N PRO A 175 12.84 -10.69 -4.64
CA PRO A 175 12.10 -11.14 -3.47
C PRO A 175 11.17 -10.06 -2.91
N ILE A 176 10.12 -10.49 -2.23
CA ILE A 176 9.28 -9.63 -1.37
C ILE A 176 9.37 -10.13 0.05
N PHE A 177 9.77 -9.26 0.98
CA PHE A 177 9.88 -9.56 2.40
C PHE A 177 8.67 -9.02 3.15
N TYR A 178 8.09 -9.83 4.03
CA TYR A 178 6.91 -9.51 4.82
C TYR A 178 7.32 -9.39 6.29
N TYR A 179 7.49 -8.17 6.77
CA TYR A 179 7.85 -7.88 8.16
C TYR A 179 6.60 -7.58 9.00
N ARG A 180 6.63 -7.97 10.27
CA ARG A 180 5.71 -7.49 11.31
C ARG A 180 6.54 -7.07 12.51
N GLY A 181 6.58 -5.77 12.79
CA GLY A 181 7.53 -5.22 13.75
C GLY A 181 8.97 -5.49 13.31
N ASN A 182 9.78 -6.04 14.21
CA ASN A 182 11.18 -6.41 13.96
C ASN A 182 11.35 -7.84 13.41
N GLU A 183 10.27 -8.57 13.15
CA GLU A 183 10.34 -9.97 12.71
C GLU A 183 10.04 -10.11 11.21
N MET A 184 10.92 -10.83 10.51
CA MET A 184 10.71 -11.24 9.12
C MET A 184 9.79 -12.47 9.11
N MET A 185 8.50 -12.25 8.94
CA MET A 185 7.48 -13.30 9.06
C MET A 185 7.46 -14.23 7.84
N ALA A 186 7.59 -13.67 6.63
CA ALA A 186 7.53 -14.44 5.39
C ALA A 186 8.35 -13.81 4.27
N VAL A 187 8.70 -14.61 3.26
CA VAL A 187 9.42 -14.18 2.05
C VAL A 187 8.81 -14.83 0.82
N ARG A 188 8.61 -14.04 -0.24
CA ARG A 188 8.11 -14.50 -1.53
C ARG A 188 9.19 -14.37 -2.60
N VAL A 189 9.39 -15.45 -3.37
CA VAL A 189 10.26 -15.47 -4.57
C VAL A 189 9.51 -16.17 -5.69
N GLY A 190 9.19 -15.43 -6.75
CA GLY A 190 8.35 -15.92 -7.83
C GLY A 190 6.96 -16.37 -7.33
N PRO A 191 6.51 -17.59 -7.67
CA PRO A 191 5.20 -18.07 -7.24
C PRO A 191 5.16 -18.55 -5.77
N TYR A 192 6.33 -18.76 -5.13
CA TYR A 192 6.42 -19.37 -3.81
C TYR A 192 6.55 -18.33 -2.70
N LYS A 193 5.86 -18.58 -1.58
CA LYS A 193 5.97 -17.80 -0.35
C LYS A 193 6.23 -18.74 0.81
N ALA A 194 7.32 -18.51 1.56
CA ALA A 194 7.64 -19.24 2.77
C ALA A 194 7.31 -18.38 4.00
N HIS A 195 6.55 -18.93 4.94
CA HIS A 195 6.33 -18.33 6.25
C HIS A 195 7.32 -18.95 7.25
N TYR A 196 8.17 -18.11 7.84
CA TYR A 196 9.05 -18.48 8.96
C TYR A 196 8.31 -18.36 10.29
N TRP A 197 7.40 -17.39 10.37
CA TRP A 197 6.51 -17.16 11.50
C TRP A 197 5.10 -16.91 11.00
N THR A 198 4.10 -17.32 11.80
CA THR A 198 2.69 -17.06 11.52
C THR A 198 2.01 -16.53 12.77
N TRP A 199 1.25 -15.46 12.63
CA TRP A 199 0.54 -14.86 13.76
C TRP A 199 -0.61 -13.96 13.27
N SER A 200 -1.80 -14.13 13.85
CA SER A 200 -2.90 -13.17 13.73
C SER A 200 -2.86 -12.17 14.90
N ASN A 201 -3.29 -12.60 16.08
CA ASN A 201 -3.42 -11.83 17.32
C ASN A 201 -3.26 -12.77 18.53
N SER A 202 -3.25 -12.23 19.75
CA SER A 202 -3.19 -13.08 20.95
C SER A 202 -4.52 -13.80 21.21
N TRP A 203 -4.49 -14.86 22.02
CA TRP A 203 -5.72 -15.54 22.44
C TRP A 203 -6.62 -14.64 23.29
N GLU A 204 -6.05 -13.75 24.10
CA GLU A 204 -6.85 -12.79 24.87
C GLU A 204 -7.60 -11.83 23.93
N GLU A 205 -6.92 -11.26 22.93
CA GLU A 205 -7.53 -10.34 21.96
C GLU A 205 -8.60 -11.03 21.11
N PHE A 206 -8.33 -12.27 20.68
CA PHE A 206 -9.28 -13.07 19.92
C PHE A 206 -10.58 -13.32 20.70
N ASN A 207 -10.48 -13.52 22.01
CA ASN A 207 -11.63 -13.77 22.88
C ASN A 207 -12.37 -12.48 23.30
N GLN A 208 -11.77 -11.30 23.12
CA GLN A 208 -12.37 -10.01 23.48
C GLN A 208 -13.09 -9.32 22.32
N VAL A 209 -12.66 -9.58 21.09
CA VAL A 209 -13.19 -8.93 19.89
C VAL A 209 -13.81 -10.00 18.99
N MET A 210 -15.11 -9.88 18.70
CA MET A 210 -15.79 -10.69 17.70
C MET A 210 -15.28 -10.29 16.30
N PHE A 211 -14.10 -10.78 15.91
CA PHE A 211 -13.62 -10.65 14.55
C PHE A 211 -14.57 -11.39 13.61
N CYS A 212 -14.86 -10.75 12.49
CA CYS A 212 -15.70 -11.21 11.39
C CYS A 212 -15.61 -12.74 11.20
N THR A 213 -16.76 -13.41 11.20
CA THR A 213 -16.99 -14.86 11.22
C THR A 213 -16.57 -15.60 9.94
N THR A 214 -15.36 -15.35 9.46
CA THR A 214 -14.69 -16.20 8.48
C THR A 214 -13.48 -16.82 9.16
N THR A 215 -13.76 -17.66 10.15
CA THR A 215 -12.78 -18.51 10.82
C THR A 215 -12.26 -19.52 9.80
N TYR A 216 -11.27 -19.14 9.00
CA TYR A 216 -10.33 -20.13 8.50
C TYR A 216 -9.45 -20.48 9.69
N VAL A 217 -9.88 -21.48 10.46
CA VAL A 217 -8.96 -22.24 11.31
C VAL A 217 -7.80 -22.62 10.39
N CYS A 218 -6.60 -22.13 10.70
CA CYS A 218 -5.38 -22.58 10.03
C CYS A 218 -5.18 -24.06 10.35
N VAL A 219 -5.84 -24.91 9.56
CA VAL A 219 -5.48 -26.32 9.46
C VAL A 219 -4.18 -26.32 8.67
N PHE A 220 -3.07 -26.55 9.37
CA PHE A 220 -1.81 -26.90 8.76
C PHE A 220 -2.01 -28.17 7.92
N LEU A 221 -2.15 -28.01 6.61
CA LEU A 221 -1.98 -29.12 5.69
C LEU A 221 -0.48 -29.42 5.63
N TYR A 222 -0.05 -30.33 6.51
CA TYR A 222 1.24 -30.96 6.39
C TYR A 222 1.30 -31.77 5.08
N SER A 223 2.35 -31.48 4.31
CA SER A 223 3.16 -32.39 3.48
C SER A 223 2.61 -32.97 2.17
N VAL A 224 3.25 -32.56 1.07
CA VAL A 224 4.20 -33.43 0.35
C VAL A 224 5.48 -32.63 0.15
N VAL A 225 6.61 -33.09 0.69
CA VAL A 225 7.93 -32.51 0.41
C VAL A 225 8.30 -32.91 -1.02
N THR A 226 7.79 -32.18 -2.00
CA THR A 226 8.14 -32.36 -3.40
C THR A 226 9.55 -31.81 -3.66
N LYS A 227 10.19 -32.24 -4.74
CA LYS A 227 11.44 -31.61 -5.20
C LYS A 227 11.26 -30.10 -5.40
N GLU A 228 10.09 -29.70 -5.89
CA GLU A 228 9.68 -28.31 -6.05
C GLU A 228 9.69 -27.53 -4.72
N TYR A 229 9.26 -28.15 -3.62
CA TYR A 229 9.37 -27.56 -2.27
C TYR A 229 10.83 -27.35 -1.85
N GLN A 230 11.69 -28.35 -2.06
CA GLN A 230 13.12 -28.25 -1.70
C GLN A 230 13.84 -27.18 -2.53
N ASP A 231 13.55 -27.10 -3.82
CA ASP A 231 14.11 -26.09 -4.72
C ASP A 231 13.63 -24.68 -4.32
N ALA A 232 12.33 -24.52 -4.01
CA ALA A 232 11.77 -23.26 -3.54
C ALA A 232 12.37 -22.84 -2.20
N LEU A 233 12.47 -23.76 -1.23
CA LEU A 233 13.04 -23.51 0.08
C LEU A 233 14.52 -23.10 -0.01
N SER A 234 15.31 -23.79 -0.85
CA SER A 234 16.72 -23.47 -1.06
C SER A 234 16.89 -22.07 -1.66
N ARG A 235 16.08 -21.72 -2.67
CA ARG A 235 16.09 -20.39 -3.28
C ARG A 235 15.72 -19.29 -2.30
N ILE A 236 14.66 -19.50 -1.52
CA ILE A 236 14.19 -18.50 -0.56
C ILE A 236 15.20 -18.36 0.58
N THR A 237 15.74 -19.46 1.11
CA THR A 237 16.74 -19.43 2.19
C THR A 237 18.00 -18.65 1.77
N ALA A 238 18.52 -18.89 0.56
CA ALA A 238 19.69 -18.16 0.07
C ALA A 238 19.45 -16.64 -0.02
N VAL A 239 18.24 -16.23 -0.43
CA VAL A 239 17.84 -14.82 -0.46
C VAL A 239 17.73 -14.25 0.96
N VAL A 240 17.14 -14.99 1.89
CA VAL A 240 16.98 -14.57 3.29
C VAL A 240 18.33 -14.40 3.98
N GLU A 241 19.26 -15.33 3.77
CA GLU A 241 20.62 -15.23 4.33
C GLU A 241 21.36 -14.00 3.81
N LYS A 242 21.25 -13.72 2.51
CA LYS A 242 21.80 -12.50 1.92
C LYS A 242 21.16 -11.25 2.54
N HIS A 243 19.84 -11.19 2.60
CA HIS A 243 19.09 -10.06 3.16
C HIS A 243 19.48 -9.77 4.61
N LYS A 244 19.55 -10.81 5.45
CA LYS A 244 19.95 -10.69 6.86
C LYS A 244 21.37 -10.19 7.01
N LYS A 245 22.28 -10.67 6.16
CA LYS A 245 23.67 -10.20 6.14
C LYS A 245 23.72 -8.71 5.83
N ASP A 246 23.01 -8.27 4.80
CA ASP A 246 22.98 -6.87 4.37
C ASP A 246 22.30 -5.94 5.40
N GLN A 247 21.28 -6.43 6.12
CA GLN A 247 20.63 -5.70 7.21
C GLN A 247 21.51 -5.53 8.45
N TYR A 248 22.30 -6.54 8.82
CA TYR A 248 23.19 -6.44 9.98
C TYR A 248 24.23 -5.32 9.83
N TYR A 249 24.60 -4.97 8.60
CA TYR A 249 25.49 -3.84 8.31
C TYR A 249 24.79 -2.48 8.28
N THR A 250 23.45 -2.44 8.35
CA THR A 250 22.66 -1.22 8.12
C THR A 250 21.60 -0.95 9.19
N GLU A 251 21.58 -1.67 10.32
CA GLU A 251 20.63 -1.42 11.40
C GLU A 251 20.67 0.06 11.84
N SER A 252 19.63 0.79 11.47
CA SER A 252 19.40 2.13 11.97
C SER A 252 19.14 2.04 13.48
N PRO A 253 19.62 3.01 14.30
CA PRO A 253 19.24 3.08 15.70
C PRO A 253 17.73 2.95 15.82
N LYS A 254 17.25 2.06 16.71
CA LYS A 254 15.81 1.92 16.97
C LYS A 254 15.22 3.31 17.09
N SER A 255 14.29 3.66 16.21
CA SER A 255 13.55 4.91 16.36
C SER A 255 12.98 4.89 17.77
N GLN A 256 13.36 5.89 18.57
CA GLN A 256 12.70 6.11 19.86
C GLN A 256 11.20 6.06 19.58
N PRO A 257 10.38 5.36 20.39
CA PRO A 257 8.94 5.45 20.22
C PRO A 257 8.59 6.93 20.15
N TRP A 258 7.89 7.35 19.10
CA TRP A 258 7.52 8.74 18.89
C TRP A 258 6.82 9.25 20.16
N LYS A 259 7.57 9.94 21.02
CA LYS A 259 6.99 10.70 22.11
C LYS A 259 6.39 11.92 21.46
N CYS A 260 5.07 11.85 21.23
CA CYS A 260 4.30 13.07 21.08
C CYS A 260 4.29 13.75 22.46
N ASP A 261 5.33 14.53 22.75
CA ASP A 261 5.34 15.45 23.88
C ASP A 261 4.39 16.60 23.53
N TRP A 262 3.09 16.35 23.64
CA TRP A 262 2.08 17.40 23.69
C TRP A 262 2.17 18.02 25.09
N PRO A 263 2.52 19.30 25.24
CA PRO A 263 2.36 19.98 26.52
C PRO A 263 0.86 19.99 26.86
N TYR A 264 0.56 19.47 28.07
CA TYR A 264 -0.77 19.29 28.67
C TYR A 264 -1.73 20.48 28.49
#